data_AF-A0A2A5FWG2-F1
#
_entry.id   AF-A0A2A5FWG2-F1
#
_cell.length_a   1.000
_cell.length_b   1.000
_cell.length_c   1.000
_cell.angle_alpha   90.00
_cell.angle_beta   90.00
_cell.angle_gamma   90.00
#
_symmetry.space_group_name_H-M   'P 1'
#
loop_
_entity.id
_entity.type
_entity.pdbx_description
1 polymer ?
#
loop_
_entity_poly.entity_id
_entity_poly.type
_entity_poly.pdbx_seq_one_letter_code
_entity_poly.pdbx_strand_id
1 'polypeptide(L)'
;MNLAKEKIETTTTFVWIRNDGIICVQVKDNAEVELEDSIQTFEVVKKLAGEGKKPVLVLTGIGGTITPEVREFSSSERASEPTLAEAIVVKSLAHRIIVNFIINFNKPARPIKLFNDEKEAVKWLKEMERKYLKSKAA
;
A
#
# COMPACT_ATOMS: atom_id res chain seq x y z
N MET A 1 14.20 -1.44 -20.30
CA MET A 1 12.98 -0.65 -20.56
C MET A 1 11.83 -1.37 -19.87
N ASN A 2 11.44 -0.91 -18.68
CA ASN A 2 10.45 -1.61 -17.85
C ASN A 2 9.04 -1.18 -18.25
N LEU A 3 8.33 -2.06 -18.95
CA LEU A 3 6.89 -1.90 -19.18
C LEU A 3 6.18 -2.35 -17.90
N ALA A 4 5.69 -1.40 -17.10
CA ALA A 4 4.64 -1.69 -16.14
C ALA A 4 3.38 -2.13 -16.93
N LYS A 5 2.57 -3.03 -16.37
CA LYS A 5 1.19 -3.16 -16.86
C LYS A 5 0.49 -1.80 -16.73
N GLU A 6 -0.52 -1.57 -17.57
CA GLU A 6 -1.27 -0.30 -17.66
C GLU A 6 -1.57 0.29 -16.28
N LYS A 7 -1.25 1.58 -16.11
CA LYS A 7 -1.42 2.32 -14.85
C LYS A 7 -2.88 2.74 -14.74
N ILE A 8 -3.57 2.23 -13.71
CA ILE A 8 -4.98 2.53 -13.43
C ILE A 8 -5.03 3.80 -12.58
N GLU A 9 -5.76 4.80 -13.05
CA GLU A 9 -6.01 6.02 -12.29
C GLU A 9 -7.32 5.92 -11.53
N THR A 10 -7.30 6.32 -10.25
CA THR A 10 -8.47 6.52 -9.40
C THR A 10 -8.61 8.02 -9.09
N THR A 11 -9.59 8.40 -8.26
CA THR A 11 -9.75 9.80 -7.84
C THR A 11 -8.47 10.34 -7.19
N THR A 12 -7.92 9.63 -6.21
CA THR A 12 -6.80 10.11 -5.36
C THR A 12 -5.48 9.36 -5.57
N THR A 13 -5.48 8.28 -6.35
CA THR A 13 -4.29 7.44 -6.52
C THR A 13 -4.05 7.06 -7.98
N PHE A 14 -2.82 6.63 -8.24
CA PHE A 14 -2.53 5.79 -9.38
C PHE A 14 -2.05 4.42 -8.90
N VAL A 15 -2.52 3.36 -9.54
CA VAL A 15 -2.22 1.99 -9.14
C VAL A 15 -1.73 1.19 -10.34
N TRP A 16 -0.63 0.47 -10.18
CA TRP A 16 -0.11 -0.43 -11.21
C TRP A 16 0.60 -1.62 -10.56
N ILE A 17 0.80 -2.69 -11.34
CA ILE A 17 1.62 -3.82 -10.93
C ILE A 17 2.93 -3.81 -11.69
N ARG A 18 4.03 -3.97 -10.95
CA ARG A 18 5.38 -4.06 -11.51
C ARG A 18 5.65 -5.47 -12.04
N ASN A 19 6.68 -5.59 -12.88
CA ASN A 19 7.12 -6.89 -13.43
C ASN A 19 7.63 -7.85 -12.35
N ASP A 20 8.05 -7.34 -11.18
CA ASP A 20 8.43 -8.14 -10.03
C ASP A 20 7.23 -8.48 -9.11
N GLY A 21 5.99 -8.27 -9.56
CA GLY A 21 4.78 -8.68 -8.85
C GLY A 21 4.34 -7.76 -7.71
N ILE A 22 5.11 -6.72 -7.40
CA ILE A 22 4.76 -5.71 -6.40
C ILE A 22 3.69 -4.78 -6.97
N ILE A 23 2.58 -4.61 -6.24
CA ILE A 23 1.57 -3.62 -6.56
C ILE A 23 2.02 -2.27 -6.00
N CYS A 24 2.01 -1.24 -6.84
CA CYS A 24 2.33 0.12 -6.45
C CYS A 24 1.06 0.96 -6.37
N VAL A 25 0.90 1.67 -5.26
CA VAL A 25 -0.13 2.69 -5.05
C VAL A 25 0.59 4.02 -4.86
N GLN A 26 0.40 4.96 -5.78
CA GLN A 26 0.93 6.31 -5.68
C GLN A 26 -0.21 7.26 -5.34
N VAL A 27 -0.18 7.84 -4.15
CA VAL A 27 -1.15 8.87 -3.75
C VAL A 27 -0.79 10.17 -4.47
N LYS A 28 -1.80 10.84 -5.03
CA LYS A 28 -1.64 12.13 -5.72
C LYS A 28 -1.26 13.22 -4.70
N ASP A 29 -0.59 14.27 -5.19
CA ASP A 29 -0.28 15.43 -4.36
C ASP A 29 -1.57 16.18 -4.00
N ASN A 30 -1.60 16.75 -2.80
CA ASN A 30 -2.72 17.47 -2.21
C ASN A 30 -4.04 16.69 -2.16
N ALA A 31 -3.98 15.36 -2.27
CA ALA A 31 -5.16 14.51 -2.19
C ALA A 31 -5.76 14.56 -0.78
N GLU A 32 -7.05 14.87 -0.68
CA GLU A 32 -7.87 14.66 0.49
C GLU A 32 -8.55 13.31 0.31
N VAL A 33 -8.04 12.27 0.98
CA VAL A 33 -8.54 10.90 0.78
C VAL A 33 -9.66 10.64 1.76
N GLU A 34 -10.84 10.33 1.22
CA GLU A 34 -12.02 9.90 1.97
C GLU A 34 -12.22 8.38 1.85
N LEU A 35 -13.24 7.86 2.54
CA LEU A 35 -13.48 6.42 2.64
C LEU A 35 -13.72 5.79 1.26
N GLU A 36 -14.54 6.43 0.42
CA GLU A 36 -14.88 5.96 -0.93
C GLU A 36 -13.63 5.84 -1.81
N ASP A 37 -12.69 6.78 -1.69
CA ASP A 37 -11.43 6.76 -2.43
C ASP A 37 -10.53 5.59 -2.01
N SER A 38 -10.50 5.31 -0.71
CA SER A 38 -9.75 4.19 -0.15
C SER A 38 -10.35 2.85 -0.57
N ILE A 39 -11.69 2.75 -0.61
CA ILE A 39 -12.41 1.59 -1.15
C ILE A 39 -12.12 1.43 -2.64
N GLN A 40 -12.17 2.51 -3.43
CA GLN A 40 -11.85 2.47 -4.86
C GLN A 40 -10.43 1.95 -5.11
N THR A 41 -9.45 2.45 -4.35
CA THR A 41 -8.06 1.99 -4.43
C THR A 41 -7.93 0.52 -4.01
N PHE A 42 -8.62 0.11 -2.94
CA PHE A 42 -8.67 -1.29 -2.50
C PHE A 42 -9.19 -2.22 -3.59
N GLU A 43 -10.28 -1.88 -4.27
CA GLU A 43 -10.84 -2.74 -5.32
C GLU A 43 -9.87 -2.91 -6.50
N VAL A 44 -9.12 -1.85 -6.84
CA VAL A 44 -8.05 -1.94 -7.86
C VAL A 44 -6.91 -2.83 -7.40
N VAL A 45 -6.45 -2.68 -6.14
CA VAL A 45 -5.40 -3.53 -5.55
C VAL A 45 -5.85 -4.99 -5.53
N LYS A 46 -7.09 -5.28 -5.11
CA LYS A 46 -7.67 -6.61 -5.08
C LYS A 46 -7.72 -7.24 -6.47
N LYS A 47 -8.19 -6.48 -7.48
CA LYS A 47 -8.19 -6.92 -8.88
C LYS A 47 -6.79 -7.28 -9.39
N LEU A 48 -5.78 -6.48 -9.04
CA LEU A 48 -4.39 -6.73 -9.46
C LEU A 48 -3.74 -7.90 -8.70
N ALA A 49 -4.14 -8.14 -7.45
CA ALA A 49 -3.66 -9.24 -6.63
C ALA A 49 -4.17 -10.60 -7.11
N GLY A 50 -5.40 -10.64 -7.66
CA GLY A 50 -6.05 -11.85 -8.14
C GLY A 50 -6.47 -12.75 -6.98
N GLU A 51 -6.29 -14.06 -7.11
CA GLU A 51 -6.67 -15.05 -6.08
C GLU A 51 -5.69 -15.13 -4.90
N GLY A 52 -4.60 -14.35 -4.92
CA GLY A 52 -3.54 -14.41 -3.93
C GLY A 52 -3.26 -13.08 -3.25
N LYS A 53 -2.36 -13.12 -2.27
CA LYS A 53 -1.83 -11.90 -1.64
C LYS A 53 -0.60 -11.40 -2.40
N LYS A 54 -0.47 -10.08 -2.53
CA LYS A 54 0.71 -9.43 -3.15
C LYS A 54 1.38 -8.45 -2.20
N PRO A 55 2.70 -8.24 -2.30
CA PRO A 55 3.36 -7.13 -1.64
C PRO A 55 2.88 -5.81 -2.24
N VAL A 56 2.59 -4.82 -1.38
CA VAL A 56 2.10 -3.50 -1.78
C VAL A 56 3.11 -2.42 -1.37
N LEU A 57 3.48 -1.57 -2.32
CA LEU A 57 4.30 -0.39 -2.11
C LEU A 57 3.41 0.84 -2.24
N VAL A 58 3.29 1.61 -1.16
CA VAL A 58 2.57 2.89 -1.15
C VAL A 58 3.58 4.03 -1.20
N LEU A 59 3.43 4.92 -2.17
CA LEU A 59 4.21 6.15 -2.30
C LEU A 59 3.29 7.32 -1.95
N THR A 60 3.58 8.03 -0.86
CA THR A 60 2.75 9.19 -0.49
C THR A 60 3.01 10.37 -1.42
N GLY A 61 1.95 11.11 -1.72
CA GLY A 61 2.05 12.46 -2.28
C GLY A 61 2.59 13.46 -1.27
N ILE A 62 2.54 14.74 -1.62
CA ILE A 62 2.88 15.88 -0.77
C ILE A 62 1.61 16.66 -0.46
N GLY A 63 1.47 17.20 0.75
CA GLY A 63 0.39 18.14 1.10
C GLY A 63 -1.01 17.54 1.30
N GLY A 64 -1.23 16.27 0.99
CA GLY A 64 -2.52 15.60 1.20
C GLY A 64 -2.78 15.15 2.64
N THR A 65 -4.03 14.76 2.92
CA THR A 65 -4.48 14.22 4.21
C THR A 65 -5.43 13.03 4.02
N ILE A 66 -5.76 12.35 5.11
CA ILE A 66 -6.73 11.25 5.12
C ILE A 66 -7.69 11.40 6.30
N THR A 67 -8.95 11.02 6.11
CA THR A 67 -9.93 11.05 7.21
C THR A 67 -9.69 9.93 8.23
N PRO A 68 -10.29 9.99 9.44
CA PRO A 68 -10.28 8.89 10.40
C PRO A 68 -10.83 7.57 9.84
N GLU A 69 -11.90 7.62 9.07
CA GLU A 69 -12.56 6.47 8.45
C GLU A 69 -11.61 5.74 7.50
N VAL A 70 -10.76 6.48 6.78
CA VAL A 70 -9.71 5.89 5.93
C VAL A 70 -8.68 5.12 6.77
N ARG A 71 -8.29 5.64 7.93
CA ARG A 71 -7.34 4.94 8.84
C ARG A 71 -7.94 3.66 9.40
N GLU A 72 -9.21 3.69 9.76
CA GLU A 72 -9.94 2.53 10.25
C GLU A 72 -10.11 1.48 9.15
N PHE A 73 -10.63 1.87 7.98
CA PHE A 73 -10.81 0.96 6.86
C PHE A 73 -9.50 0.36 6.40
N SER A 74 -8.45 1.16 6.20
CA SER A 74 -7.13 0.67 5.76
C SER A 74 -6.49 -0.30 6.76
N SER A 75 -6.93 -0.31 8.02
CA SER A 75 -6.47 -1.25 9.05
C SER A 75 -7.35 -2.49 9.21
N SER A 76 -8.50 -2.54 8.54
CA SER A 76 -9.44 -3.65 8.62
C SER A 76 -8.87 -4.94 8.00
N GLU A 77 -9.44 -6.08 8.42
CA GLU A 77 -9.20 -7.39 7.80
C GLU A 77 -9.53 -7.37 6.30
N ARG A 78 -10.65 -6.73 5.92
CA ARG A 78 -11.08 -6.59 4.53
C ARG A 78 -10.00 -5.91 3.69
N ALA A 79 -9.50 -4.75 4.11
CA ALA A 79 -8.46 -4.03 3.39
C ALA A 79 -7.11 -4.78 3.37
N SER A 80 -6.89 -5.65 4.36
CA SER A 80 -5.67 -6.46 4.49
C SER A 80 -5.71 -7.77 3.68
N GLU A 81 -6.86 -8.20 3.20
CA GLU A 81 -7.07 -9.47 2.49
C GLU A 81 -6.13 -9.64 1.28
N PRO A 82 -6.06 -8.71 0.30
CA PRO A 82 -5.20 -8.88 -0.89
C PRO A 82 -3.71 -8.59 -0.62
N THR A 83 -3.37 -8.11 0.57
CA THR A 83 -2.04 -7.56 0.85
C THR A 83 -1.21 -8.51 1.72
N LEU A 84 -0.07 -8.95 1.18
CA LEU A 84 0.88 -9.83 1.88
C LEU A 84 1.67 -9.05 2.94
N ALA A 85 2.19 -7.90 2.53
CA ALA A 85 2.92 -6.94 3.34
C ALA A 85 2.84 -5.58 2.65
N GLU A 86 2.90 -4.51 3.42
CA GLU A 86 2.78 -3.15 2.92
C GLU A 86 3.99 -2.30 3.34
N ALA A 87 4.64 -1.66 2.38
CA ALA A 87 5.69 -0.70 2.63
C ALA A 87 5.22 0.69 2.22
N ILE A 88 5.25 1.64 3.15
CA ILE A 88 4.85 3.02 2.90
C ILE A 88 6.08 3.90 2.86
N VAL A 89 6.30 4.58 1.73
CA VAL A 89 7.38 5.56 1.55
C VAL A 89 6.80 6.95 1.72
N VAL A 90 7.20 7.63 2.79
CA VAL A 90 6.72 8.99 3.11
C VAL A 90 7.71 10.05 2.67
N LYS A 91 7.17 11.16 2.15
CA LYS A 91 7.95 12.35 1.76
C LYS A 91 7.88 13.49 2.77
N SER A 92 6.97 13.42 3.75
CA SER A 92 6.71 14.51 4.70
C SER A 92 6.65 14.02 6.15
N LEU A 93 6.94 14.93 7.08
CA LEU A 93 6.80 14.67 8.52
C LEU A 93 5.33 14.45 8.91
N ALA A 94 4.41 15.19 8.31
CA ALA A 94 2.97 15.04 8.54
C ALA A 94 2.50 13.62 8.20
N HIS A 95 2.86 13.11 7.01
CA HIS A 95 2.51 11.73 6.63
C HIS A 95 3.21 10.69 7.49
N ARG A 96 4.46 10.93 7.94
CA ARG A 96 5.12 10.06 8.92
C ARG A 96 4.28 9.91 10.20
N ILE A 97 3.77 11.02 10.74
CA ILE A 97 2.95 11.00 11.96
C ILE A 97 1.67 10.19 11.73
N ILE A 98 0.97 10.47 10.63
CA ILE A 98 -0.27 9.76 10.27
C ILE A 98 -0.03 8.26 10.12
N VAL A 99 1.00 7.85 9.37
CA VAL A 99 1.30 6.43 9.15
C VAL A 99 1.72 5.76 10.45
N ASN A 100 2.54 6.40 11.28
CA ASN A 100 2.88 5.86 12.60
C ASN A 100 1.63 5.68 13.47
N PHE A 101 0.66 6.58 13.40
CA PHE A 101 -0.61 6.41 14.10
C PHE A 101 -1.35 5.17 13.63
N ILE A 102 -1.48 4.96 12.31
CA ILE A 102 -2.11 3.75 11.73
C ILE A 102 -1.42 2.47 12.24
N ILE A 103 -0.09 2.43 12.18
CA ILE A 103 0.69 1.24 12.57
C ILE A 103 0.51 0.91 14.05
N ASN A 104 0.60 1.92 14.92
CA ASN A 104 0.67 1.70 16.37
C ASN A 104 -0.71 1.65 17.05
N PHE A 105 -1.68 2.40 16.53
CA PHE A 105 -3.00 2.55 17.14
C PHE A 105 -4.05 1.67 16.44
N ASN A 106 -4.21 1.81 15.12
CA ASN A 106 -5.21 1.06 14.37
C ASN A 106 -4.81 -0.41 14.12
N LYS A 107 -3.51 -0.73 14.16
CA LYS A 107 -2.96 -2.10 14.14
C LYS A 107 -3.51 -2.96 12.98
N PRO A 108 -3.12 -2.66 11.74
CA PRO A 108 -3.59 -3.41 10.57
C PRO A 108 -3.29 -4.91 10.69
N ALA A 109 -4.19 -5.74 10.15
CA ALA A 109 -4.07 -7.20 10.10
C ALA A 109 -2.98 -7.73 9.14
N ARG A 110 -2.10 -6.85 8.65
CA ARG A 110 -0.99 -7.16 7.75
C ARG A 110 0.31 -6.52 8.25
N PRO A 111 1.47 -7.13 7.97
CA PRO A 111 2.75 -6.49 8.21
C PRO A 111 2.84 -5.18 7.42
N ILE A 112 3.12 -4.10 8.14
CA ILE A 112 3.25 -2.77 7.56
C ILE A 112 4.55 -2.14 8.07
N LYS A 113 5.26 -1.44 7.19
CA LYS A 113 6.49 -0.75 7.58
C LYS A 113 6.68 0.56 6.84
N LEU A 114 7.12 1.58 7.58
CA LEU A 114 7.40 2.91 7.07
C LEU A 114 8.85 3.03 6.60
N PHE A 115 9.06 3.72 5.48
CA PHE A 115 10.35 3.96 4.86
C PHE A 115 10.49 5.41 4.38
N ASN A 116 11.74 5.83 4.19
CA ASN A 116 12.09 7.12 3.57
C ASN A 116 12.63 6.94 2.15
N ASP A 117 13.04 5.71 1.81
CA ASP A 117 13.65 5.35 0.54
C ASP A 117 12.88 4.19 -0.08
N GLU A 118 12.59 4.33 -1.37
CA GLU A 118 11.83 3.34 -2.12
C GLU A 118 12.60 2.03 -2.31
N LYS A 119 13.93 2.08 -2.47
CA LYS A 119 14.73 0.87 -2.70
C LYS A 119 14.74 -0.02 -1.46
N GLU A 120 14.91 0.56 -0.28
CA GLU A 120 14.83 -0.18 0.98
C GLU A 120 13.43 -0.73 1.26
N ALA A 121 12.38 0.02 0.91
CA ALA A 121 11.00 -0.46 0.97
C ALA A 121 10.78 -1.70 0.09
N VAL A 122 11.22 -1.62 -1.17
CA VAL A 122 11.13 -2.73 -2.13
C VAL A 122 11.94 -3.93 -1.68
N LYS A 123 13.15 -3.72 -1.14
CA LYS A 123 13.99 -4.80 -0.61
C LYS A 123 13.27 -5.56 0.50
N TRP A 124 12.68 -4.84 1.45
CA TRP A 124 11.92 -5.44 2.54
C TRP A 124 10.68 -6.19 2.03
N LEU A 125 9.93 -5.64 1.07
CA LEU A 125 8.78 -6.34 0.48
C LEU A 125 9.17 -7.67 -0.16
N LYS A 126 10.31 -7.73 -0.87
CA LYS A 126 10.83 -8.96 -1.48
C LYS A 126 11.26 -10.00 -0.42
N GLU A 127 11.78 -9.55 0.71
CA GLU A 127 12.08 -10.44 1.84
C GLU A 127 10.81 -11.01 2.46
N MET A 128 9.77 -10.19 2.63
CA MET A 128 8.46 -10.62 3.12
C MET A 128 7.81 -11.65 2.20
N GLU A 129 7.80 -11.39 0.90
CA GLU A 129 7.27 -12.31 -0.11
C GLU A 129 8.00 -13.66 -0.08
N ARG A 130 9.34 -13.65 -0.04
CA ARG A 130 10.14 -14.88 0.02
C ARG A 130 9.83 -15.71 1.27
N LYS A 131 9.64 -15.07 2.43
CA LYS A 131 9.27 -15.75 3.68
C LYS A 131 7.87 -16.37 3.58
N TYR A 132 6.92 -15.62 3.04
CA TYR A 132 5.55 -16.09 2.82
C TYR A 132 5.50 -17.31 1.91
N LEU A 133 6.17 -17.27 0.75
CA LEU A 133 6.20 -18.40 -0.19
C LEU A 133 6.82 -19.66 0.44
N LYS A 134 7.89 -19.52 1.23
CA LYS A 134 8.48 -20.65 1.97
C LYS A 134 7.50 -21.25 2.99
N SER A 135 6.72 -20.43 3.69
CA SER A 135 5.72 -20.92 4.66
C SER A 135 4.51 -21.62 4.02
N LYS A 136 4.27 -21.41 2.72
CA LYS A 136 3.19 -22.08 1.97
C LYS A 136 3.63 -23.38 1.31
N ALA A 137 4.93 -23.57 1.13
CA ALA A 137 5.52 -24.77 0.54
C ALA A 137 5.89 -25.85 1.58
N ALA A 138 5.80 -25.53 2.87
CA ALA A 138 5.99 -26.44 4.00
C ALA A 138 4.62 -26.93 4.51
#